data_AF-A0A4V3DKW6-F1
#
_entry.id   AF-A0A4V3DKW6-F1
#
_cell.length_a   1.000
_cell.length_b   1.000
_cell.length_c   1.000
_cell.angle_alpha   90.00
_cell.angle_beta   90.00
_cell.angle_gamma   90.00
#
_symmetry.space_group_name_H-M   'P 1'
#
loop_
_entity.id
_entity.type
_entity.pdbx_description
1 polymer ?
#
loop_
_entity_poly.entity_id
_entity_poly.type
_entity_poly.pdbx_seq_one_letter_code
_entity_poly.pdbx_strand_id
1 'polypeptide(L)' 'MPQIIHNILGSGWFGYVARIALTFMFWSGGLAKLIDFNAGVGEMVHFGLEPAWLFNIATSSSR' A
#
# COMPACT_ATOMS: atom_id res chain seq x y z
N MET A 1 -32.37 -1.46 16.35
CA MET A 1 -31.05 -1.49 15.68
C MET A 1 -30.21 -0.38 16.29
N PRO A 2 -28.94 -0.62 16.68
CA PRO A 2 -28.10 0.40 17.32
C PRO A 2 -27.95 1.64 16.43
N GLN A 3 -28.25 2.83 16.97
CA GLN A 3 -28.24 4.11 16.21
C GLN A 3 -26.86 4.41 15.59
N ILE A 4 -25.78 4.00 16.27
CA ILE A 4 -24.40 4.14 15.79
C ILE A 4 -24.18 3.39 14.47
N ILE A 5 -24.68 2.16 14.37
CA ILE A 5 -24.53 1.33 13.18
C ILE A 5 -25.31 1.95 12.01
N HIS A 6 -26.49 2.49 12.27
CA HIS A 6 -27.31 3.15 11.26
C HIS A 6 -26.66 4.44 10.72
N ASN A 7 -26.05 5.25 11.60
CA ASN A 7 -25.34 6.47 11.20
C ASN A 7 -24.06 6.16 10.40
N ILE A 8 -23.36 5.08 10.74
CA ILE A 8 -22.15 4.66 10.02
C ILE A 8 -22.52 4.10 8.64
N LEU A 9 -23.50 3.21 8.55
CA LEU A 9 -23.94 2.65 7.26
C LEU A 9 -24.69 3.66 6.38
N GLY A 10 -25.36 4.65 6.97
CA GLY A 10 -26.03 5.73 6.24
C GLY A 10 -25.07 6.76 5.64
N SER A 11 -23.79 6.71 6.02
CA SER A 11 -22.77 7.60 5.47
C SER A 11 -22.25 7.06 4.13
N GLY A 12 -22.33 7.87 3.07
CA GLY A 12 -21.81 7.49 1.76
C GLY A 12 -20.30 7.22 1.75
N TRP A 13 -19.55 7.80 2.70
CA TRP A 13 -18.10 7.62 2.82
C TRP A 13 -17.71 6.26 3.41
N PHE A 14 -18.56 5.67 4.26
CA PHE A 14 -18.29 4.36 4.85
C PHE A 14 -18.18 3.26 3.79
N GLY A 15 -18.99 3.34 2.73
CA GLY A 15 -18.90 2.41 1.60
C GLY A 15 -17.54 2.43 0.90
N TYR A 16 -16.92 3.60 0.76
CA TYR A 16 -15.57 3.73 0.18
C TYR A 16 -14.51 3.15 1.12
N VAL A 17 -14.58 3.46 2.42
CA VAL A 17 -13.65 2.92 3.41
C VAL A 17 -13.75 1.40 3.51
N ALA A 18 -14.97 0.85 3.48
CA ALA A 18 -15.19 -0.59 3.47
C ALA A 18 -14.56 -1.24 2.23
N ARG A 19 -14.71 -0.65 1.03
CA ARG A 19 -14.06 -1.15 -0.19
C ARG A 19 -12.54 -1.10 -0.09
N ILE A 20 -11.98 0.01 0.40
CA ILE A 20 -10.54 0.15 0.63
C ILE A 20 -10.05 -0.91 1.61
N ALA A 21 -10.74 -1.13 2.73
CA ALA A 21 -10.37 -2.11 3.73
C ALA A 21 -10.44 -3.56 3.19
N LEU A 22 -11.49 -3.88 2.42
CA LEU A 22 -11.64 -5.19 1.80
C LEU A 22 -10.59 -5.45 0.72
N THR A 23 -10.20 -4.42 -0.06
CA THR A 23 -9.13 -4.58 -1.06
C THR A 23 -7.75 -4.44 -0.47
N PHE A 24 -7.60 -3.88 0.73
CA PHE A 24 -6.32 -3.55 1.37
C PHE A 24 -5.36 -4.74 1.41
N MET A 25 -5.88 -5.94 1.69
CA MET A 25 -5.08 -7.18 1.72
C MET A 25 -4.33 -7.45 0.40
N PHE A 26 -4.84 -6.99 -0.74
CA PHE A 26 -4.24 -7.20 -2.05
C PHE A 26 -3.15 -6.19 -2.40
N TRP A 27 -3.22 -4.96 -1.90
CA TRP A 27 -2.27 -3.89 -2.26
C TRP A 27 -1.45 -3.36 -1.07
N SER A 28 -1.63 -3.92 0.13
CA SER A 28 -0.86 -3.58 1.33
C SER A 28 0.64 -3.79 1.14
N GLY A 29 1.05 -4.86 0.44
CA GLY A 29 2.45 -5.12 0.12
C GLY A 29 3.04 -4.09 -0.84
N GLY A 30 2.25 -3.55 -1.76
CA GLY A 30 2.64 -2.43 -2.61
C GLY A 30 2.75 -1.13 -1.82
N LEU A 31 1.81 -0.89 -0.90
CA LEU A 31 1.83 0.29 -0.03
C LEU A 31 3.04 0.28 0.93
N ALA A 32 3.39 -0.88 1.50
CA ALA A 32 4.59 -1.03 2.32
C ALA A 32 5.87 -0.66 1.55
N LYS A 33 5.96 -1.08 0.28
CA LYS A 33 7.07 -0.70 -0.62
C LYS A 33 7.08 0.78 -0.98
N LEU A 34 5.93 1.45 -1.05
CA LEU A 34 5.86 2.90 -1.28
C LEU A 34 6.31 3.68 -0.05
N ILE A 35 5.90 3.25 1.14
CA ILE A 35 6.28 3.87 2.41
C ILE A 35 7.79 3.69 2.64
N ASP A 36 8.31 2.50 2.35
CA ASP A 36 9.72 2.14 2.58
C ASP A 36 10.58 2.24 1.30
N PHE A 37 10.10 2.99 0.31
CA PHE A 37 10.76 3.08 -1.00
C PHE A 37 12.19 3.62 -0.90
N ASN A 38 12.42 4.61 -0.02
CA ASN A 38 13.73 5.18 0.21
C ASN A 38 14.72 4.18 0.85
N ALA A 39 14.25 3.32 1.76
CA ALA A 39 15.11 2.30 2.35
C ALA A 39 15.52 1.25 1.31
N GLY A 40 14.58 0.78 0.48
CA GLY A 40 14.87 -0.15 -0.62
C GLY A 40 15.82 0.42 -1.68
N VAL A 41 15.73 1.72 -1.98
CA VAL A 41 16.71 2.41 -2.84
C VAL A 41 18.08 2.49 -2.15
N GLY A 42 18.12 2.76 -0.85
CA GLY A 42 19.37 2.79 -0.06
C GLY A 42 20.09 1.43 -0.05
N GLU A 43 19.36 0.33 0.08
CA GLU A 43 19.92 -1.02 -0.04
C GLU A 43 20.48 -1.28 -1.44
N MET A 44 19.73 -0.92 -2.50
CA MET A 44 20.18 -1.10 -3.89
C MET A 44 21.44 -0.27 -4.20
N VAL A 45 21.55 0.95 -3.68
CA VAL A 45 22.77 1.77 -3.75
C VAL A 45 23.91 1.12 -2.95
N HIS A 46 23.63 0.57 -1.77
CA HIS A 46 24.64 -0.12 -0.96
C HIS A 46 25.23 -1.34 -1.68
N PHE A 47 24.42 -2.05 -2.47
CA PHE A 47 24.86 -3.16 -3.31
C PHE A 47 25.46 -2.73 -4.67
N GLY A 48 25.58 -1.43 -4.94
CA GLY A 48 26.16 -0.92 -6.19
C GLY A 48 25.29 -1.12 -7.43
N LEU A 49 23.99 -1.38 -7.25
CA LEU A 49 23.03 -1.56 -8.34
C LEU A 49 22.51 -0.20 -8.81
N GLU A 50 23.18 0.40 -9.78
CA GLU A 50 22.67 1.59 -10.48
C GLU A 50 21.94 1.19 -11.78
N PRO A 51 20.72 1.71 -12.02
CA PRO A 51 19.96 2.71 -11.25
C PRO A 51 19.11 2.07 -10.14
N ALA A 52 19.37 2.44 -8.88
CA ALA A 52 18.77 1.82 -7.70
C ALA A 52 17.23 1.88 -7.67
N TRP A 53 16.65 2.98 -8.16
CA TRP A 53 15.21 3.14 -8.26
C TRP A 53 14.56 2.17 -9.27
N LEU A 54 15.26 1.88 -10.37
CA LEU A 54 14.76 1.00 -11.43
C LEU A 54 14.79 -0.47 -10.97
N PHE A 55 15.88 -0.88 -10.30
CA PHE A 55 15.98 -2.22 -9.73
C PHE A 55 15.02 -2.45 -8.56
N ASN A 56 14.80 -1.44 -7.70
CA ASN A 56 13.81 -1.50 -6.64
C ASN A 56 12.39 -1.70 -7.20
N ILE A 57 12.02 -0.96 -8.26
CA ILE A 57 10.72 -1.11 -8.94
C ILE A 57 10.60 -2.48 -9.64
N ALA A 58 11.62 -2.91 -10.39
CA ALA A 58 11.58 -4.18 -11.11
C ALA A 58 11.47 -5.39 -10.17
N THR A 59 12.22 -5.40 -9.08
CA THR A 59 12.14 -6.45 -8.05
C THR A 59 10.82 -6.40 -7.30
N SER A 60 10.24 -5.20 -7.18
CA SER A 60 8.94 -5.04 -6.54
C SER A 60 7.78 -5.67 -7.31
N SER A 61 7.89 -5.76 -8.65
CA SER A 61 6.87 -6.30 -9.55
C SER A 61 7.13 -7.74 -10.01
N SER A 62 8.30 -8.31 -9.75
CA SER A 62 8.71 -9.64 -10.23
C SER A 62 8.43 -10.79 -9.26
N ARG A 63 7.61 -10.57 -8.21
CA ARG A 63 7.20 -11.62 -7.25
C ARG A 63 5.80 -12.11 -7.54
#